data_AF-A0A8T3NKU4-F1
#
_entry.id   AF-A0A8T3NKU4-F1
#
_cell.length_a   1.000
_cell.length_b   1.000
_cell.length_c   1.000
_cell.angle_alpha   90.00
_cell.angle_beta   90.00
_cell.angle_gamma   90.00
#
_symmetry.space_group_name_H-M   'P 1'
#
loop_
_entity.id
_entity.type
_entity.pdbx_description
1 polymer ?
#
loop_
_entity_poly.entity_id
_entity_poly.type
_entity_poly.pdbx_seq_one_letter_code
_entity_poly.pdbx_strand_id
1 'polypeptide(L)'
;MLATKDVELARETVRDLYARGQVERARAVEAILMQALAASKPRLRAPGEYLTLGQAARALGVRLQTVESWVDAEELPATRHRGRLRVPRGALQSHLDRLREQQQQQPALTPVQEEAVRRQHEMVVAGLPSDRVARLEELVDKLQDGERVGCGERAELAALERELAVVAAERLDEWTQRAVAAPTTS
;
A
#
# COMPACT_ATOMS: atom_id res chain seq x y z
N MET A 1 24.10 6.82 12.05
CA MET A 1 23.85 6.70 10.60
C MET A 1 25.20 6.64 9.95
N LEU A 2 25.52 5.59 9.19
CA LEU A 2 26.70 5.63 8.31
C LEU A 2 26.42 6.70 7.25
N ALA A 3 27.36 7.60 7.02
CA ALA A 3 27.20 8.61 5.98
C ALA A 3 27.22 7.89 4.62
N THR A 4 26.47 8.38 3.64
CA THR A 4 26.44 7.83 2.28
C THR A 4 27.85 7.68 1.69
N LYS A 5 28.75 8.60 2.07
CA LYS A 5 30.18 8.60 1.72
C LYS A 5 30.95 7.40 2.30
N ASP A 6 30.61 6.93 3.50
CA ASP A 6 31.29 5.81 4.16
C ASP A 6 30.95 4.48 3.46
N VAL A 7 29.71 4.36 2.97
CA VAL A 7 29.25 3.18 2.21
C VAL A 7 29.89 3.13 0.83
N GLU A 8 30.05 4.28 0.17
CA GLU A 8 30.74 4.39 -1.12
C GLU A 8 32.22 4.03 -0.98
N LEU A 9 32.91 4.58 0.02
CA LEU A 9 34.31 4.29 0.30
C LEU A 9 34.54 2.80 0.61
N ALA A 10 33.64 2.17 1.39
CA ALA A 10 33.72 0.74 1.68
C ALA A 10 33.54 -0.13 0.43
N ARG A 11 32.64 0.26 -0.48
CA ARG A 11 32.42 -0.45 -1.76
C ARG A 11 33.60 -0.33 -2.72
N GLU A 12 34.22 0.84 -2.75
CA GLU A 12 35.46 1.07 -3.51
C GLU A 12 36.60 0.21 -2.97
N THR A 13 36.75 0.17 -1.64
CA THR A 13 37.76 -0.67 -0.97
C THR A 13 37.57 -2.16 -1.27
N VAL A 14 36.33 -2.67 -1.30
CA VAL A 14 36.04 -4.06 -1.70
C VAL A 14 36.45 -4.32 -3.14
N ARG A 15 36.17 -3.39 -4.06
CA ARG A 15 36.57 -3.49 -5.47
C ARG A 15 38.09 -3.56 -5.63
N ASP A 16 38.82 -2.70 -4.92
CA ASP A 16 40.29 -2.68 -4.94
C ASP A 16 40.89 -3.97 -4.37
N LEU A 17 40.29 -4.54 -3.32
CA LEU A 17 40.75 -5.79 -2.73
C LEU A 17 40.55 -6.98 -3.68
N TYR A 18 39.44 -7.01 -4.44
CA TYR A 18 39.25 -8.01 -5.50
C TYR A 18 40.26 -7.85 -6.63
N ALA A 19 40.51 -6.61 -7.07
CA ALA A 19 41.50 -6.32 -8.12
C ALA A 19 42.93 -6.75 -7.72
N ARG A 20 43.24 -6.75 -6.42
CA ARG A 20 44.54 -7.19 -5.87
C ARG A 20 44.58 -8.68 -5.51
N GLY A 21 43.53 -9.45 -5.84
CA GLY A 21 43.45 -10.89 -5.56
C GLY A 21 43.25 -11.24 -4.06
N GLN A 22 42.93 -10.26 -3.21
CA GLN A 22 42.76 -10.46 -1.77
C GLN A 22 41.32 -10.85 -1.43
N VAL A 23 40.87 -11.99 -1.99
CA VAL A 23 39.47 -12.45 -1.95
C VAL A 23 38.93 -12.59 -0.53
N GLU A 24 39.71 -13.19 0.39
CA GLU A 24 39.29 -13.39 1.78
C GLU A 24 39.11 -12.07 2.54
N ARG A 25 39.97 -11.07 2.28
CA ARG A 25 39.85 -9.74 2.89
C ARG A 25 38.67 -8.95 2.31
N ALA A 26 38.45 -9.06 1.00
CA ALA A 26 37.29 -8.45 0.35
C ALA A 26 35.98 -8.98 0.95
N ARG A 27 35.87 -10.30 1.13
CA ARG A 27 34.72 -10.95 1.78
C ARG A 27 34.51 -10.50 3.23
N ALA A 28 35.58 -10.37 4.00
CA ALA A 28 35.47 -9.91 5.39
C ALA A 28 34.92 -8.47 5.47
N VAL A 29 35.41 -7.57 4.61
CA VAL A 29 34.93 -6.18 4.54
C VAL A 29 33.48 -6.11 4.03
N GLU A 30 33.13 -6.93 3.04
CA GLU A 30 31.76 -7.02 2.53
C GLU A 30 30.78 -7.53 3.59
N ALA A 31 31.16 -8.55 4.37
CA ALA A 31 30.35 -9.07 5.47
C ALA A 31 30.09 -8.01 6.55
N ILE A 32 31.12 -7.24 6.92
CA ILE A 32 31.01 -6.13 7.88
C ILE A 32 30.08 -5.04 7.30
N LEU A 33 30.24 -4.68 6.02
CA LEU A 33 29.39 -3.70 5.36
C LEU A 33 27.93 -4.15 5.31
N MET A 34 27.67 -5.41 4.97
CA MET A 34 26.31 -5.97 4.98
C MET A 34 25.70 -5.96 6.38
N GLN A 35 26.48 -6.32 7.41
CA GLN A 35 26.03 -6.29 8.80
C GLN A 35 25.75 -4.85 9.27
N ALA A 36 26.60 -3.90 8.88
CA ALA A 36 26.42 -2.48 9.20
C ALA A 36 25.20 -1.88 8.48
N LEU A 37 24.97 -2.23 7.21
CA LEU A 37 23.79 -1.83 6.45
C LEU A 37 22.52 -2.45 7.02
N ALA A 38 22.55 -3.73 7.41
CA ALA A 38 21.46 -4.42 8.09
C ALA A 38 21.15 -3.79 9.45
N ALA A 39 22.17 -3.37 10.20
CA ALA A 39 22.02 -2.64 11.46
C ALA A 39 21.57 -1.18 11.27
N SER A 40 21.79 -0.60 10.08
CA SER A 40 21.36 0.76 9.71
C SER A 40 19.94 0.85 9.16
N LYS A 41 19.29 -0.28 8.82
CA LYS A 41 17.83 -0.31 8.65
C LYS A 41 17.25 0.39 9.87
N PRO A 42 16.32 1.35 9.70
CA PRO A 42 15.71 2.00 10.84
C PRO A 42 15.19 0.88 11.71
N ARG A 43 15.78 0.73 12.90
CA ARG A 43 15.28 -0.20 13.90
C ARG A 43 13.82 0.16 14.00
N LEU A 44 12.93 -0.70 13.47
CA LEU A 44 11.56 -0.73 13.94
C LEU A 44 11.77 -0.89 15.44
N ARG A 45 11.65 0.22 16.17
CA ARG A 45 11.62 0.20 17.63
C ARG A 45 10.64 -0.91 17.95
N ALA A 46 11.02 -1.81 18.86
CA ALA A 46 10.10 -2.80 19.41
C ALA A 46 8.72 -2.14 19.53
N PRO A 47 7.66 -2.73 18.92
CA PRO A 47 6.44 -2.02 18.61
C PRO A 47 5.99 -1.30 19.88
N GLY A 48 6.12 0.03 19.87
CA GLY A 48 5.65 0.82 20.98
C GLY A 48 4.18 0.50 21.15
N GLU A 49 3.75 0.30 22.39
CA GLU A 49 2.36 0.03 22.75
C GLU A 49 1.40 1.08 22.18
N TYR A 50 1.93 2.26 21.82
CA TYR A 50 1.20 3.40 21.30
C TYR A 50 1.72 3.86 19.92
N LEU A 51 0.81 3.97 18.98
CA LEU A 51 1.00 4.50 17.63
C LEU A 51 0.59 5.98 17.59
N THR A 52 1.30 6.81 16.82
CA THR A 52 0.75 8.12 16.46
C THR A 52 -0.39 7.94 15.45
N LEU A 53 -1.27 8.94 15.30
CA LEU A 53 -2.36 8.90 14.31
C LEU A 53 -1.83 8.64 12.88
N GLY A 54 -0.73 9.29 12.49
CA GLY A 54 -0.08 9.03 11.20
C GLY A 54 0.61 7.68 11.07
N GLN A 55 0.91 6.99 12.18
CA GLN A 55 1.36 5.60 12.15
C GLN A 55 0.18 4.64 12.03
N ALA A 56 -0.93 4.91 12.74
CA ALA A 56 -2.17 4.16 12.61
C ALA A 56 -2.73 4.25 11.19
N ALA A 57 -2.80 5.45 10.62
CA ALA A 57 -3.27 5.67 9.24
C ALA A 57 -2.48 4.85 8.21
N ARG A 58 -1.14 4.86 8.32
CA ARG A 58 -0.26 4.05 7.46
C ARG A 58 -0.44 2.55 7.67
N ALA A 59 -0.65 2.11 8.91
CA ALA A 59 -0.87 0.70 9.21
C ALA A 59 -2.21 0.18 8.66
N LEU A 60 -3.20 1.07 8.54
CA LEU A 60 -4.55 0.76 8.07
C LEU A 60 -4.74 1.02 6.56
N GLY A 61 -3.79 1.68 5.90
CA GLY A 61 -3.95 2.08 4.49
C GLY A 61 -5.00 3.17 4.28
N VAL A 62 -5.32 3.97 5.30
CA VAL A 62 -6.34 5.04 5.22
C VAL A 62 -5.70 6.44 5.35
N ARG A 63 -6.47 7.48 5.03
CA ARG A 63 -6.04 8.87 5.21
C ARG A 63 -5.97 9.22 6.70
N LEU A 64 -5.06 10.12 7.08
CA LEU A 64 -4.93 10.59 8.47
C LEU A 64 -6.24 11.14 9.01
N GLN A 65 -6.96 11.93 8.20
CA GLN A 65 -8.25 12.53 8.55
C GLN A 65 -9.31 11.47 8.90
N THR A 66 -9.26 10.29 8.28
CA THR A 66 -10.17 9.18 8.61
C THR A 66 -9.92 8.69 10.04
N VAL A 67 -8.64 8.54 10.42
CA VAL A 67 -8.27 8.12 11.78
C VAL A 67 -8.62 9.21 12.79
N GLU A 68 -8.41 10.48 12.47
CA GLU A 68 -8.84 11.61 13.30
C GLU A 68 -10.36 11.58 13.52
N SER A 69 -11.13 11.40 12.45
CA SER A 69 -12.59 11.26 12.54
C SER A 69 -13.03 10.10 13.44
N TRP A 70 -12.35 8.95 13.38
CA TRP A 70 -12.68 7.82 14.25
C TRP A 70 -12.33 8.06 15.72
N VAL A 71 -11.28 8.85 15.99
CA VAL A 71 -10.93 9.26 17.35
C VAL A 71 -11.95 10.27 17.87
N ASP A 72 -12.34 11.25 17.03
CA ASP A 72 -13.32 12.27 17.39
C ASP A 72 -14.73 11.70 17.59
N ALA A 73 -15.08 10.65 16.84
CA ALA A 73 -16.32 9.88 16.99
C ALA A 73 -16.28 8.84 18.13
N GLU A 74 -15.19 8.79 18.90
CA GLU A 74 -14.94 7.81 19.98
C GLU A 74 -14.96 6.33 19.54
N GLU A 75 -14.90 6.06 18.24
CA GLU A 75 -14.85 4.71 17.67
C GLU A 75 -13.48 4.05 17.83
N LEU A 76 -12.44 4.88 17.92
CA LEU A 76 -11.05 4.50 18.11
C LEU A 76 -10.46 5.18 19.36
N PRO A 77 -10.19 4.42 20.44
CA PRO A 77 -9.60 4.98 21.65
C PRO A 77 -8.23 5.61 21.39
N ALA A 78 -8.06 6.86 21.82
CA ALA A 78 -6.77 7.54 21.80
C ALA A 78 -6.44 8.17 23.17
N THR A 79 -5.18 8.13 23.56
CA THR A 79 -4.67 8.71 24.79
C THR A 79 -3.67 9.82 24.49
N ARG A 80 -3.66 10.85 25.34
CA ARG A 80 -2.72 11.97 25.22
C ARG A 80 -1.44 11.62 25.94
N HIS A 81 -0.36 11.38 25.20
CA HIS A 81 0.96 11.10 25.77
C HIS A 81 1.95 12.21 25.38
N ARG A 82 2.45 12.96 26.37
CA ARG A 82 3.32 14.14 26.18
C ARG A 82 2.71 15.17 25.21
N GLY A 83 1.43 15.49 25.41
CA GLY A 83 0.69 16.50 24.63
C GLY A 83 0.26 16.06 23.22
N ARG A 84 0.60 14.84 22.79
CA ARG A 84 0.22 14.29 21.47
C ARG A 84 -0.76 13.14 21.61
N LEU A 85 -1.77 13.09 20.75
CA LEU A 85 -2.68 11.95 20.64
C LEU A 85 -1.95 10.71 20.13
N ARG A 86 -2.21 9.59 20.79
CA ARG A 86 -1.69 8.28 20.41
C ARG A 86 -2.75 7.21 20.57
N VAL A 87 -2.75 6.27 19.64
CA VAL A 87 -3.68 5.13 19.63
C VAL A 87 -2.94 3.91 20.20
N PRO A 88 -3.45 3.26 21.25
CA PRO A 88 -2.93 1.99 21.71
C PRO A 88 -3.02 0.95 20.60
N ARG A 89 -1.97 0.17 20.38
CA ARG A 89 -1.93 -0.83 19.32
C ARG A 89 -3.02 -1.90 19.48
N GLY A 90 -3.31 -2.30 20.71
CA GLY A 90 -4.42 -3.22 21.01
C GLY A 90 -5.78 -2.64 20.62
N ALA A 91 -6.00 -1.35 20.88
CA ALA A 91 -7.24 -0.67 20.49
C ALA A 91 -7.42 -0.63 18.97
N LEU A 92 -6.34 -0.40 18.22
CA LEU A 92 -6.35 -0.47 16.76
C LEU A 92 -6.70 -1.87 16.26
N GLN A 93 -6.12 -2.91 16.87
CA GLN A 93 -6.40 -4.30 16.52
C GLN A 93 -7.87 -4.65 16.78
N SER A 94 -8.39 -4.33 17.97
CA SER A 94 -9.80 -4.57 18.31
C SER A 94 -10.77 -3.80 17.42
N HIS A 95 -10.40 -2.61 16.95
CA HIS A 95 -11.21 -1.88 15.97
C HIS A 95 -11.25 -2.60 14.62
N LEU A 96 -10.11 -3.11 14.13
CA LEU A 96 -10.06 -3.92 12.91
C LEU A 96 -10.88 -5.20 13.02
N ASP A 97 -10.82 -5.87 14.16
CA ASP A 97 -11.57 -7.11 14.38
C ASP A 97 -13.08 -6.82 14.38
N ARG A 98 -13.53 -5.72 15.02
CA ARG A 98 -14.92 -5.24 14.93
C ARG A 98 -15.36 -4.94 13.50
N LEU A 99 -14.52 -4.28 12.70
CA LEU A 99 -14.85 -3.99 11.29
C LEU A 99 -15.01 -5.27 10.46
N ARG A 100 -14.18 -6.28 10.71
CA ARG A 100 -14.30 -7.59 10.06
C ARG A 100 -15.59 -8.31 10.47
N GLU A 101 -15.92 -8.29 11.75
CA GLU A 101 -17.17 -8.87 12.25
C GLU A 101 -18.39 -8.16 11.64
N GLN A 102 -18.37 -6.82 11.56
CA GLN A 102 -19.42 -6.06 10.90
C GLN A 102 -19.56 -6.39 9.41
N GLN A 103 -18.44 -6.55 8.69
CA GLN A 103 -18.46 -7.01 7.30
C GLN A 103 -19.01 -8.43 7.17
N GLN A 104 -18.66 -9.34 8.08
CA GLN A 104 -19.18 -10.71 8.06
C GLN A 104 -20.67 -10.80 8.45
N GLN A 105 -21.16 -9.84 9.23
CA GLN A 105 -22.57 -9.72 9.62
C GLN A 105 -23.42 -8.97 8.59
N GLN A 106 -22.80 -8.39 7.54
CA GLN A 106 -23.59 -7.88 6.42
C GLN A 106 -24.32 -9.07 5.79
N PRO A 107 -25.66 -8.97 5.63
CA PRO A 107 -26.41 -10.05 5.01
C PRO A 107 -25.82 -10.35 3.64
N ALA A 108 -25.62 -11.63 3.35
CA ALA A 108 -25.20 -12.08 2.04
C ALA A 108 -26.09 -11.41 1.00
N LEU A 109 -25.47 -10.81 -0.03
CA LEU A 109 -26.20 -10.25 -1.15
C LEU A 109 -27.17 -11.32 -1.65
N THR A 110 -28.43 -10.94 -1.85
CA THR A 110 -29.36 -11.84 -2.52
C THR A 110 -28.80 -12.20 -3.90
N PRO A 111 -29.13 -13.38 -4.47
CA PRO A 111 -28.64 -13.76 -5.80
C PRO A 111 -28.92 -12.69 -6.88
N VAL A 112 -30.05 -11.98 -6.74
CA VAL A 112 -30.42 -10.85 -7.61
C VAL A 112 -29.46 -9.66 -7.44
N GLN A 113 -29.06 -9.35 -6.21
CA GLN A 113 -28.09 -8.30 -5.93
C GLN A 113 -26.67 -8.69 -6.35
N GLU A 114 -26.27 -9.95 -6.15
CA GLU A 114 -24.99 -10.46 -6.66
C GLU A 114 -24.90 -10.35 -8.18
N GLU A 115 -25.98 -10.71 -8.88
CA GLU A 115 -26.04 -10.63 -10.32
C GLU A 115 -26.09 -9.17 -10.81
N ALA A 116 -26.75 -8.28 -10.07
CA ALA A 116 -26.71 -6.84 -10.34
C ALA A 116 -25.29 -6.26 -10.17
N VAL A 117 -24.59 -6.60 -9.08
CA VAL A 117 -23.20 -6.19 -8.83
C VAL A 117 -22.28 -6.77 -9.89
N ARG A 118 -22.48 -8.02 -10.30
CA ARG A 118 -21.69 -8.67 -11.37
C ARG A 118 -21.90 -7.97 -12.71
N ARG A 119 -23.15 -7.70 -13.11
CA ARG A 119 -23.44 -6.95 -14.34
C ARG A 119 -22.86 -5.54 -14.29
N GLN A 120 -22.93 -4.89 -13.15
CA GLN A 120 -22.33 -3.57 -12.94
C GLN A 120 -20.80 -3.62 -13.13
N HIS A 121 -20.15 -4.62 -12.53
CA HIS A 121 -18.72 -4.84 -12.68
C HIS A 121 -18.34 -5.13 -14.15
N GLU A 122 -19.03 -6.06 -14.81
CA GLU A 122 -18.83 -6.42 -16.21
C GLU A 122 -18.98 -5.20 -17.14
N MET A 123 -19.96 -4.33 -16.91
CA MET A 123 -20.16 -3.12 -17.72
C MET A 123 -19.05 -2.08 -17.57
N VAL A 124 -18.51 -1.93 -16.36
CA VAL A 124 -17.37 -1.03 -16.10
C VAL A 124 -16.13 -1.59 -16.78
N VAL A 125 -15.86 -2.89 -16.58
CA VAL A 125 -14.68 -3.57 -17.16
C VAL A 125 -14.74 -3.60 -18.69
N ALA A 126 -15.89 -3.89 -19.29
CA ALA A 126 -16.07 -3.89 -20.75
C ALA A 126 -15.84 -2.51 -21.39
N GLY A 127 -15.78 -1.45 -20.59
CA GLY A 127 -15.48 -0.10 -21.02
C GLY A 127 -14.03 0.31 -20.99
N LEU A 128 -13.18 -0.48 -20.34
CA LEU A 128 -11.78 -0.14 -20.18
C LEU A 128 -11.00 -0.50 -21.46
N PRO A 129 -9.98 0.29 -21.82
CA PRO A 129 -9.09 -0.05 -22.92
C PRO A 129 -8.34 -1.35 -22.61
N SER A 130 -8.69 -2.42 -23.32
CA SER A 130 -8.25 -3.80 -23.02
C SER A 130 -6.74 -4.01 -23.13
N ASP A 131 -6.08 -3.28 -24.03
CA ASP A 131 -4.63 -3.23 -24.17
C ASP A 131 -3.94 -2.65 -22.93
N ARG A 132 -4.55 -1.62 -22.33
CA ARG A 132 -4.04 -0.97 -21.11
C ARG A 132 -4.27 -1.81 -19.87
N VAL A 133 -5.42 -2.47 -19.78
CA VAL A 133 -5.72 -3.42 -18.70
C VAL A 133 -4.74 -4.59 -18.74
N ALA A 134 -4.56 -5.22 -19.91
CA ALA A 134 -3.62 -6.33 -20.07
C ALA A 134 -2.18 -5.92 -19.69
N ARG A 135 -1.76 -4.70 -20.05
CA ARG A 135 -0.44 -4.18 -19.68
C ARG A 135 -0.30 -3.91 -18.19
N LEU A 136 -1.35 -3.42 -17.53
CA LEU A 136 -1.37 -3.24 -16.08
C LEU A 136 -1.27 -4.59 -15.37
N GLU A 137 -2.05 -5.58 -15.79
CA GLU A 137 -2.04 -6.93 -15.24
C GLU A 137 -0.65 -7.56 -15.34
N GLU A 138 -0.01 -7.50 -16.50
CA GLU A 138 1.36 -7.99 -16.69
C GLU A 138 2.36 -7.37 -15.71
N LEU A 139 2.28 -6.04 -15.49
CA LEU A 139 3.17 -5.34 -14.56
C LEU A 139 2.88 -5.67 -13.10
N VAL A 140 1.61 -5.93 -12.76
CA VAL A 140 1.19 -6.34 -11.42
C VAL A 140 1.63 -7.78 -11.13
N ASP A 141 1.45 -8.70 -12.07
CA ASP A 141 1.91 -10.09 -11.95
C ASP A 141 3.42 -10.14 -11.74
N LYS A 142 4.16 -9.35 -12.52
CA LYS A 142 5.61 -9.18 -12.35
C LYS A 142 6.01 -8.70 -10.95
N LEU A 143 5.22 -7.82 -10.33
CA LEU A 143 5.44 -7.39 -8.94
C LEU A 143 5.12 -8.49 -7.92
N GLN A 144 4.06 -9.26 -8.16
CA GLN A 144 3.63 -10.36 -7.29
C GLN A 144 4.63 -11.53 -7.31
N ASP A 145 5.19 -11.82 -8.48
CA ASP A 145 6.22 -12.84 -8.68
C ASP A 145 7.61 -12.42 -8.14
N GLY A 146 7.71 -11.20 -7.61
CA GLY A 146 8.93 -10.68 -7.00
C GLY A 146 10.01 -10.31 -8.02
N GLU A 147 9.65 -10.18 -9.30
CA GLU A 147 10.57 -9.74 -10.33
C GLU A 147 10.96 -8.26 -10.14
N ARG A 148 12.13 -7.90 -10.68
CA ARG A 148 12.62 -6.52 -10.58
C ARG A 148 11.90 -5.64 -11.59
N VAL A 149 11.04 -4.77 -11.06
CA VAL A 149 10.40 -3.71 -11.84
C VAL A 149 11.25 -2.44 -11.85
N GLY A 150 11.70 -2.06 -13.05
CA GLY A 150 12.53 -0.89 -13.30
C GLY A 150 11.84 0.43 -12.95
N CYS A 151 12.60 1.54 -12.91
CA CYS A 151 12.00 2.86 -12.69
C CYS A 151 11.03 3.26 -13.82
N GLY A 152 11.30 2.85 -15.07
CA GLY A 152 10.41 3.09 -16.21
C GLY A 152 9.08 2.35 -16.07
N GLU A 153 9.14 1.05 -15.77
CA GLU A 153 7.95 0.21 -15.57
C GLU A 153 7.11 0.66 -14.36
N ARG A 154 7.74 1.15 -13.28
CA ARG A 154 7.01 1.75 -12.15
C ARG A 154 6.30 3.05 -12.52
N ALA A 155 6.92 3.87 -13.36
CA ALA A 155 6.29 5.09 -13.86
C ALA A 155 5.14 4.77 -14.82
N GLU A 156 5.30 3.72 -15.64
CA GLU A 156 4.28 3.18 -16.52
C GLU A 156 3.07 2.64 -15.73
N LEU A 157 3.30 1.81 -14.71
CA LEU A 157 2.26 1.30 -13.81
C LEU A 157 1.43 2.45 -13.21
N ALA A 158 2.11 3.44 -12.63
CA ALA A 158 1.43 4.60 -12.04
C ALA A 158 0.68 5.45 -13.08
N ALA A 159 1.10 5.46 -14.35
CA ALA A 159 0.39 6.15 -15.43
C ALA A 159 -0.86 5.37 -15.85
N LEU A 160 -0.74 4.05 -16.03
CA LEU A 160 -1.85 3.15 -16.36
C LEU A 160 -2.92 3.16 -15.29
N GLU A 161 -2.53 3.11 -14.01
CA GLU A 161 -3.48 3.22 -12.88
C GLU A 161 -4.28 4.53 -12.92
N ARG A 162 -3.61 5.66 -13.17
CA ARG A 162 -4.29 6.96 -13.26
C ARG A 162 -5.23 7.04 -14.46
N GLU A 163 -4.79 6.57 -15.62
CA GLU A 163 -5.58 6.58 -16.85
C GLU A 163 -6.84 5.71 -16.71
N LEU A 164 -6.68 4.48 -16.24
CA LEU A 164 -7.80 3.56 -16.02
C LEU A 164 -8.74 4.05 -14.93
N ALA A 165 -8.24 4.69 -13.88
CA ALA A 165 -9.07 5.31 -12.85
C ALA A 165 -9.94 6.46 -13.39
N VAL A 166 -9.39 7.29 -14.30
CA VAL A 166 -10.16 8.36 -14.95
C VAL A 166 -11.27 7.77 -15.82
N VAL A 167 -10.94 6.81 -16.69
CA VAL A 167 -11.93 6.15 -17.57
C VAL A 167 -13.02 5.45 -16.75
N ALA A 168 -12.64 4.76 -15.67
CA ALA A 168 -13.60 4.13 -14.77
C ALA A 168 -14.52 5.16 -14.09
N ALA A 169 -13.97 6.30 -13.65
CA ALA A 169 -14.74 7.37 -13.01
C ALA A 169 -15.74 8.01 -13.98
N GLU A 170 -15.31 8.35 -15.21
CA GLU A 170 -16.18 8.91 -16.25
C GLU A 170 -17.35 7.97 -16.56
N ARG A 171 -17.06 6.67 -16.67
CA ARG A 171 -18.08 5.67 -17.00
C ARG A 171 -19.04 5.41 -15.84
N LEU A 172 -18.56 5.45 -14.60
CA LEU A 172 -19.39 5.39 -13.42
C LEU A 172 -20.32 6.62 -13.37
N ASP A 173 -19.81 7.81 -13.69
CA ASP A 173 -20.60 9.04 -13.68
C ASP A 173 -21.69 9.02 -14.78
N GLU A 174 -21.34 8.61 -16.02
CA GLU A 174 -22.33 8.41 -17.09
C GLU A 174 -23.44 7.44 -16.68
N TRP A 175 -23.07 6.34 -16.03
CA TRP A 175 -24.04 5.34 -15.58
C TRP A 175 -24.94 5.91 -14.47
N THR A 176 -24.36 6.62 -13.51
CA THR A 176 -25.11 7.23 -12.39
C THR A 176 -26.10 8.26 -12.93
N GLN A 177 -25.70 9.04 -13.93
CA GLN A 177 -26.58 9.98 -14.64
C GLN A 177 -27.69 9.27 -15.42
N ARG A 178 -27.41 8.15 -16.12
CA ARG A 178 -28.44 7.35 -16.82
C ARG A 178 -29.42 6.67 -15.86
N ALA A 179 -28.95 6.18 -14.72
CA ALA A 179 -29.79 5.58 -13.69
C ALA A 179 -30.75 6.60 -13.05
N VAL A 180 -30.30 7.84 -12.89
CA VAL A 180 -31.13 8.96 -12.40
C VAL A 180 -32.10 9.46 -13.48
N ALA A 181 -31.71 9.41 -14.75
CA ALA A 181 -32.50 9.89 -15.89
C ALA A 181 -33.55 8.91 -16.44
N ALA A 182 -33.61 7.67 -15.94
CA ALA A 182 -34.67 6.72 -16.28
C ALA A 182 -35.82 6.84 -15.27
N PRO A 183 -36.85 7.69 -15.49
CA PRO A 183 -38.04 7.65 -14.67
C PRO A 183 -38.70 6.29 -14.83
N THR A 184 -39.09 5.70 -13.70
CA THR A 184 -39.95 4.52 -13.60
C THR A 184 -41.23 4.74 -14.41
N THR A 185 -41.22 4.33 -15.68
CA THR A 185 -42.45 4.07 -16.42
C THR A 185 -43.08 2.83 -15.84
N SER A 186 -44.04 3.08 -14.96
CA SER A 186 -45.02 2.12 -14.45
C SER A 186 -46.06 1.75 -15.49
#